data_AF-A0A942KWA2-F1
#
_entry.id   AF-A0A942KWA2-F1
#
_cell.length_a   1.000
_cell.length_b   1.000
_cell.length_c   1.000
_cell.angle_alpha   90.00
_cell.angle_beta   90.00
_cell.angle_gamma   90.00
#
_symmetry.space_group_name_H-M   'P 1'
#
loop_
_entity.id
_entity.type
_entity.pdbx_description
1 polymer ?
#
loop_
_entity_poly.entity_id
_entity_poly.type
_entity_poly.pdbx_seq_one_letter_code
_entity_poly.pdbx_strand_id
1 'polypeptide(L)'
;MRIAMVGTGYVGLVSGACFSDFGHEVICVDKDAAKIGRLSRGEVPIFEPGLEALIAKNAAAERLSFTTDLGVAVAGAEAVFIAVGTPTRRGDGHADLSYVMAAAADIGRALTGYAVVVTKSTVPVGTNRKVAEALRAANPAAEFDVVSNPEFLREGAAIDDFMRPDRVIVGVETARGRKVMAELYRPLSLSEFPMVYTGLESAEMIKYAANAFLATKITFINEIAALCEKVGADVKMVARGIGMDGRIGDKFLHAGPG
;
A
#
# COMPACT_ATOMS: atom_id res chain seq x y z
N MET A 1 5.76 -13.42 -12.33
CA MET A 1 4.31 -13.20 -12.30
C MET A 1 3.99 -11.93 -13.04
N ARG A 2 2.79 -11.85 -13.63
CA ARG A 2 2.27 -10.60 -14.24
C ARG A 2 1.35 -9.88 -13.27
N ILE A 3 1.61 -8.59 -13.04
CA ILE A 3 0.94 -7.76 -12.05
C ILE A 3 0.38 -6.51 -12.72
N ALA A 4 -0.89 -6.21 -12.49
CA ALA A 4 -1.48 -4.91 -12.80
C ALA A 4 -1.49 -4.04 -11.54
N MET A 5 -1.01 -2.79 -11.66
CA MET A 5 -1.00 -1.83 -10.55
C MET A 5 -1.88 -0.64 -10.89
N VAL A 6 -3.09 -0.60 -10.32
CA VAL A 6 -4.08 0.46 -10.57
C VAL A 6 -3.86 1.63 -9.63
N GLY A 7 -3.45 2.75 -10.21
CA GLY A 7 -3.07 3.98 -9.51
C GLY A 7 -1.56 4.19 -9.53
N THR A 8 -1.13 5.37 -9.99
CA THR A 8 0.29 5.77 -10.05
C THR A 8 0.59 6.95 -9.11
N GLY A 9 -0.12 7.01 -7.98
CA GLY A 9 0.28 7.84 -6.84
C GLY A 9 1.48 7.22 -6.11
N TYR A 10 1.88 7.82 -4.98
CA TYR A 10 3.05 7.39 -4.21
C TYR A 10 3.09 5.88 -3.94
N VAL A 11 2.03 5.34 -3.33
CA VAL A 11 1.92 3.92 -2.98
C VAL A 11 2.00 3.02 -4.21
N GLY A 12 1.20 3.30 -5.23
CA GLY A 12 1.09 2.46 -6.42
C GLY A 12 2.38 2.47 -7.26
N LEU A 13 2.96 3.66 -7.47
CA LEU A 13 4.18 3.80 -8.27
C LEU A 13 5.39 3.15 -7.59
N VAL A 14 5.60 3.39 -6.29
CA VAL A 14 6.70 2.76 -5.55
C VAL A 14 6.51 1.24 -5.50
N SER A 15 5.30 0.77 -5.16
CA SER A 15 5.03 -0.67 -5.10
C SER A 15 5.24 -1.35 -6.46
N GLY A 16 4.76 -0.73 -7.54
CA GLY A 16 4.92 -1.26 -8.89
C GLY A 16 6.39 -1.33 -9.32
N ALA A 17 7.16 -0.28 -9.05
CA ALA A 17 8.59 -0.27 -9.32
C ALA A 17 9.35 -1.34 -8.52
N CYS A 18 9.07 -1.47 -7.21
CA CYS A 18 9.72 -2.47 -6.38
C CYS A 18 9.33 -3.91 -6.76
N PHE A 19 8.05 -4.18 -7.08
CA PHE A 19 7.65 -5.49 -7.60
C PHE A 19 8.32 -5.84 -8.94
N SER A 20 8.53 -4.85 -9.80
CA SER A 20 9.28 -5.08 -11.04
C SER A 20 10.75 -5.42 -10.78
N ASP A 21 11.34 -4.84 -9.73
CA ASP A 21 12.71 -5.12 -9.30
C ASP A 21 12.85 -6.52 -8.65
N PHE A 22 11.77 -7.03 -8.06
CA PHE A 22 11.66 -8.44 -7.64
C PHE A 22 11.58 -9.42 -8.82
N GLY A 23 11.58 -8.93 -10.06
CA GLY A 23 11.58 -9.76 -11.27
C GLY A 23 10.18 -10.04 -11.82
N HIS A 24 9.14 -9.41 -11.30
CA HIS A 24 7.79 -9.51 -11.86
C HIS A 24 7.62 -8.60 -13.08
N GLU A 25 6.71 -8.96 -13.98
CA GLU A 25 6.23 -8.08 -15.03
C GLU A 25 5.11 -7.23 -14.44
N VAL A 26 5.29 -5.91 -14.42
CA VAL A 26 4.35 -4.97 -13.80
C VAL A 26 3.88 -3.95 -14.84
N ILE A 27 2.56 -3.83 -14.96
CA ILE A 27 1.92 -2.79 -15.76
C ILE A 27 1.20 -1.84 -14.81
N CYS A 28 1.73 -0.62 -14.68
CA CYS A 28 1.13 0.46 -13.92
C CYS A 28 0.08 1.18 -14.79
N VAL A 29 -1.13 1.35 -14.26
CA VAL A 29 -2.25 1.97 -14.97
C VAL A 29 -2.85 3.14 -14.20
N ASP A 30 -3.12 4.24 -14.90
CA ASP A 30 -3.76 5.44 -14.36
C ASP A 30 -4.65 6.08 -15.44
N LYS A 31 -5.73 6.75 -15.02
CA LYS A 31 -6.63 7.44 -15.96
C LYS A 31 -6.02 8.75 -16.47
N ASP A 32 -5.01 9.29 -15.77
CA ASP A 32 -4.29 10.50 -16.15
C ASP A 32 -3.27 10.21 -17.28
N ALA A 33 -3.67 10.47 -18.52
CA ALA A 33 -2.82 10.29 -19.69
C ALA A 33 -1.57 11.17 -19.68
N ALA A 34 -1.62 12.37 -19.09
CA ALA A 34 -0.46 13.24 -19.00
C ALA A 34 0.58 12.65 -18.03
N LYS A 35 0.12 12.14 -16.88
CA LYS A 35 0.98 11.45 -15.90
C LYS A 35 1.59 10.17 -16.47
N ILE A 36 0.81 9.33 -17.15
CA ILE A 36 1.32 8.12 -17.82
C ILE A 36 2.34 8.50 -18.90
N GLY A 37 2.06 9.51 -19.72
CA GLY A 37 3.00 9.97 -20.74
C GLY A 37 4.34 10.44 -20.16
N ARG A 38 4.33 11.12 -19.00
CA ARG A 38 5.54 11.51 -18.26
C ARG A 38 6.31 10.29 -17.76
N LEU A 39 5.62 9.35 -17.09
CA LEU A 39 6.23 8.11 -16.59
C LEU A 39 6.84 7.26 -17.70
N SER A 40 6.19 7.15 -18.86
CA SER A 40 6.71 6.45 -20.04
C SER A 40 7.99 7.08 -20.61
N ARG A 41 8.25 8.38 -20.32
CA ARG A 41 9.50 9.07 -20.67
C ARG A 41 10.54 9.04 -19.54
N GLY A 42 10.26 8.34 -18.44
CA GLY A 42 11.12 8.31 -17.25
C GLY A 42 10.95 9.52 -16.31
N GLU A 43 10.01 10.42 -16.59
CA GLU A 43 9.77 11.60 -15.75
C GLU A 43 8.87 11.22 -14.55
N VAL A 44 9.46 11.09 -13.37
CA VAL A 44 8.74 10.71 -12.15
C VAL A 44 7.97 11.90 -11.56
N PRO A 45 6.63 11.81 -11.36
CA PRO A 45 5.80 12.92 -10.92
C PRO A 45 5.80 13.15 -9.39
N ILE A 46 6.57 12.36 -8.65
CA ILE A 46 6.69 12.40 -7.18
C ILE A 46 8.16 12.42 -6.78
N PHE A 47 8.46 12.95 -5.60
CA PHE A 47 9.79 12.86 -5.03
C PHE A 47 9.90 11.62 -4.13
N GLU A 48 10.76 10.68 -4.52
CA GLU A 48 11.15 9.55 -3.69
C GLU A 48 12.61 9.18 -4.01
N PRO A 49 13.53 9.20 -3.03
CA PRO A 49 14.95 8.93 -3.28
C PRO A 49 15.18 7.57 -3.96
N GLY A 50 15.80 7.60 -5.15
CA GLY A 50 16.14 6.38 -5.91
C GLY A 50 15.04 5.85 -6.84
N LEU A 51 13.83 6.39 -6.80
CA LEU A 51 12.70 5.88 -7.60
C LEU A 51 12.91 6.03 -9.12
N GLU A 52 13.46 7.15 -9.56
CA GLU A 52 13.75 7.39 -10.99
C GLU A 52 14.72 6.35 -11.56
N ALA A 53 15.80 6.05 -10.83
CA ALA A 53 16.76 5.03 -11.22
C ALA A 53 16.14 3.62 -11.21
N LEU A 54 15.28 3.32 -10.23
CA LEU A 54 14.59 2.03 -10.13
C LEU A 54 13.62 1.82 -11.30
N ILE A 55 12.85 2.85 -11.66
CA ILE A 55 11.95 2.85 -12.81
C ILE A 55 12.74 2.68 -14.10
N ALA A 56 13.79 3.47 -14.32
CA ALA A 56 14.61 3.40 -15.53
C ALA A 56 15.22 2.00 -15.71
N LYS A 57 15.77 1.41 -14.64
CA LYS A 57 16.32 0.04 -14.64
C LYS A 57 15.29 -0.99 -15.06
N ASN A 58 14.08 -0.94 -14.49
CA ASN A 58 13.06 -1.97 -14.74
C ASN A 58 12.28 -1.75 -16.05
N ALA A 59 12.15 -0.51 -16.51
CA ALA A 59 11.66 -0.21 -17.85
C ALA A 59 12.63 -0.71 -18.93
N ALA A 60 13.94 -0.48 -18.76
CA ALA A 60 14.97 -0.99 -19.67
C ALA A 60 15.04 -2.53 -19.69
N ALA A 61 14.64 -3.18 -18.60
CA ALA A 61 14.55 -4.63 -18.51
C ALA A 61 13.18 -5.21 -18.93
N GLU A 62 12.30 -4.37 -19.49
CA GLU A 62 10.95 -4.73 -19.96
C GLU A 62 10.06 -5.36 -18.87
N ARG A 63 10.36 -5.08 -17.60
CA ARG A 63 9.59 -5.56 -16.45
C ARG A 63 8.63 -4.53 -15.88
N LEU A 64 8.77 -3.25 -16.27
CA LEU A 64 7.89 -2.18 -15.85
C LEU A 64 7.40 -1.40 -17.06
N SER A 65 6.09 -1.28 -17.20
CA SER A 65 5.46 -0.43 -18.23
C SER A 65 4.30 0.36 -17.66
N PHE A 66 3.88 1.39 -18.40
CA PHE A 66 2.81 2.31 -18.01
C PHE A 66 1.77 2.40 -19.12
N THR A 67 0.50 2.43 -18.76
CA THR A 67 -0.62 2.53 -19.73
C THR A 67 -1.81 3.28 -19.13
N THR A 68 -2.69 3.79 -19.98
CA THR A 68 -4.03 4.25 -19.59
C THR A 68 -5.10 3.18 -19.81
N ASP A 69 -4.76 2.09 -20.48
CA ASP A 69 -5.68 1.00 -20.80
C ASP A 69 -5.62 -0.09 -19.71
N LEU A 70 -6.69 -0.15 -18.91
CA LEU A 70 -6.84 -1.16 -17.86
C LEU A 70 -6.95 -2.57 -18.42
N GLY A 71 -7.59 -2.75 -19.58
CA GLY A 71 -7.75 -4.06 -20.21
C GLY A 71 -6.39 -4.67 -20.56
N VAL A 72 -5.49 -3.87 -21.12
CA VAL A 72 -4.11 -4.29 -21.40
C VAL A 72 -3.35 -4.66 -20.12
N ALA A 73 -3.52 -3.88 -19.05
CA ALA A 73 -2.85 -4.16 -17.77
C ALA A 73 -3.36 -5.45 -17.12
N VAL A 74 -4.68 -5.67 -17.11
CA VAL A 74 -5.36 -6.79 -16.43
C VAL A 74 -5.30 -8.09 -17.22
N ALA A 75 -5.22 -8.04 -18.55
CA ALA A 75 -5.18 -9.24 -19.39
C ALA A 75 -4.02 -10.17 -18.99
N GLY A 76 -4.36 -11.36 -18.46
CA GLY A 76 -3.36 -12.33 -18.01
C GLY A 76 -2.61 -11.96 -16.72
N ALA A 77 -3.03 -10.93 -15.99
CA ALA A 77 -2.47 -10.60 -14.69
C ALA A 77 -2.90 -11.64 -13.64
N GLU A 78 -1.94 -12.11 -12.85
CA GLU A 78 -2.19 -13.05 -11.74
C GLU A 78 -2.60 -12.31 -10.47
N ALA A 79 -2.13 -11.06 -10.33
CA ALA A 79 -2.52 -10.14 -9.27
C ALA A 79 -2.84 -8.75 -9.82
N VAL A 80 -3.92 -8.14 -9.34
CA VAL A 80 -4.36 -6.80 -9.73
C VAL A 80 -4.49 -5.95 -8.47
N PHE A 81 -3.59 -4.99 -8.29
CA PHE A 81 -3.55 -4.12 -7.11
C PHE A 81 -4.41 -2.88 -7.32
N ILE A 82 -5.24 -2.56 -6.32
CA ILE A 82 -5.94 -1.28 -6.19
C ILE A 82 -5.15 -0.40 -5.23
N ALA A 83 -4.39 0.54 -5.78
CA ALA A 83 -3.52 1.49 -5.06
C ALA A 83 -3.87 2.95 -5.39
N VAL A 84 -5.17 3.22 -5.52
CA VAL A 84 -5.73 4.56 -5.74
C VAL A 84 -5.88 5.32 -4.42
N GLY A 85 -5.97 6.65 -4.50
CA GLY A 85 -6.16 7.48 -3.32
C GLY A 85 -7.52 7.28 -2.66
N THR A 86 -7.54 7.38 -1.34
CA THR A 86 -8.76 7.39 -0.49
C THR A 86 -8.79 8.68 0.32
N PRO A 87 -8.92 9.85 -0.34
CA PRO A 87 -8.89 11.13 0.35
C PRO A 87 -10.05 11.24 1.34
N THR A 88 -9.92 12.14 2.31
CA THR A 88 -11.02 12.47 3.22
C THR A 88 -12.15 13.15 2.45
N ARG A 89 -13.36 12.63 2.57
CA ARG A 89 -14.58 13.23 2.02
C ARG A 89 -14.84 14.58 2.68
N ARG A 90 -15.16 15.57 1.86
CA ARG A 90 -15.57 16.90 2.33
C ARG A 90 -16.89 16.79 3.09
N GLY A 91 -16.92 17.32 4.30
CA GLY A 91 -18.15 17.50 5.10
C GLY A 91 -18.24 16.60 6.33
N ASP A 92 -17.81 15.34 6.25
CA ASP A 92 -18.00 14.37 7.35
C ASP A 92 -16.74 13.59 7.75
N GLY A 93 -15.61 13.79 7.08
CA GLY A 93 -14.34 13.19 7.48
C GLY A 93 -14.19 11.72 7.13
N HIS A 94 -15.17 11.10 6.48
CA HIS A 94 -15.09 9.69 6.07
C HIS A 94 -14.11 9.50 4.90
N ALA A 95 -13.54 8.31 4.76
CA ALA A 95 -12.73 7.98 3.59
C ALA A 95 -13.61 7.96 2.32
N ASP A 96 -13.18 8.65 1.26
CA ASP A 96 -13.81 8.58 -0.04
C ASP A 96 -13.38 7.29 -0.76
N LEU A 97 -14.34 6.37 -0.91
CA LEU A 97 -14.13 5.07 -1.56
C LEU A 97 -14.53 5.07 -3.04
N SER A 98 -14.95 6.21 -3.60
CA SER A 98 -15.41 6.29 -5.00
C SER A 98 -14.37 5.76 -5.99
N TYR A 99 -13.10 6.12 -5.81
CA TYR A 99 -12.00 5.66 -6.66
C TYR A 99 -11.76 4.15 -6.54
N VAL A 100 -11.81 3.60 -5.32
CA VAL A 100 -11.63 2.17 -5.06
C VAL A 100 -12.77 1.37 -5.70
N MET A 101 -14.02 1.81 -5.52
CA MET A 101 -15.19 1.13 -6.09
C MET A 101 -15.24 1.23 -7.61
N ALA A 102 -14.85 2.37 -8.18
CA ALA A 102 -14.73 2.53 -9.63
C ALA A 102 -13.65 1.61 -10.19
N ALA A 103 -12.47 1.54 -9.54
CA ALA A 103 -11.40 0.62 -9.93
C ALA A 103 -11.86 -0.84 -9.85
N ALA A 104 -12.54 -1.24 -8.77
CA ALA A 104 -13.07 -2.60 -8.63
C ALA A 104 -14.07 -2.96 -9.75
N ALA A 105 -14.99 -2.05 -10.08
CA ALA A 105 -15.94 -2.27 -11.17
C ALA A 105 -15.26 -2.32 -12.55
N ASP A 106 -14.28 -1.43 -12.80
CA ASP A 106 -13.49 -1.43 -14.04
C ASP A 106 -12.68 -2.73 -14.18
N ILE A 107 -12.04 -3.21 -13.10
CA ILE A 107 -11.32 -4.49 -13.06
C ILE A 107 -12.27 -5.65 -13.35
N GLY A 108 -13.44 -5.69 -12.72
CA GLY A 108 -14.42 -6.77 -12.92
C GLY A 108 -14.84 -6.93 -14.39
N ARG A 109 -15.00 -5.81 -15.11
CA ARG A 109 -15.26 -5.81 -16.57
C ARG A 109 -14.06 -6.26 -17.40
N ALA A 110 -12.84 -5.96 -16.94
CA ALA A 110 -11.61 -6.23 -17.67
C ALA A 110 -11.01 -7.63 -17.42
N LEU A 111 -11.43 -8.33 -16.36
CA LEU A 111 -10.93 -9.67 -16.05
C LEU A 111 -11.28 -10.66 -17.16
N THR A 112 -10.24 -11.27 -17.75
CA THR A 112 -10.36 -12.30 -18.79
C THR A 112 -10.11 -13.72 -18.27
N GLY A 113 -9.75 -13.86 -16.99
CA GLY A 113 -9.44 -15.12 -16.32
C GLY A 113 -9.31 -14.90 -14.82
N TYR A 114 -8.86 -15.93 -14.10
CA TYR A 114 -8.68 -15.80 -12.65
C TYR A 114 -7.54 -14.85 -12.30
N ALA A 115 -7.81 -13.93 -11.36
CA ALA A 115 -6.80 -13.09 -10.73
C ALA A 115 -7.07 -12.89 -9.24
N VAL A 116 -6.03 -12.55 -8.48
CA VAL A 116 -6.17 -12.05 -7.12
C VAL A 116 -6.26 -10.53 -7.14
N VAL A 117 -7.41 -9.98 -6.74
CA VAL A 117 -7.60 -8.52 -6.64
C VAL A 117 -7.19 -8.06 -5.25
N VAL A 118 -6.13 -7.26 -5.20
CA VAL A 118 -5.45 -6.87 -3.96
C VAL A 118 -5.74 -5.41 -3.63
N THR A 119 -6.45 -5.15 -2.54
CA THR A 119 -6.64 -3.79 -2.03
C THR A 119 -5.42 -3.37 -1.23
N LYS A 120 -4.63 -2.45 -1.79
CA LYS A 120 -3.48 -1.83 -1.13
C LYS A 120 -3.79 -0.44 -0.56
N SER A 121 -4.78 0.22 -1.16
CA SER A 121 -5.35 1.49 -0.69
C SER A 121 -5.78 1.38 0.78
N THR A 122 -5.59 2.45 1.57
CA THR A 122 -6.04 2.47 2.97
C THR A 122 -7.56 2.60 3.02
N VAL A 123 -8.26 1.52 3.38
CA VAL A 123 -9.72 1.47 3.33
C VAL A 123 -10.33 1.07 4.68
N PRO A 124 -11.48 1.64 5.08
CA PRO A 124 -12.18 1.24 6.30
C PRO A 124 -12.53 -0.26 6.30
N VAL A 125 -12.72 -0.80 7.50
CA VAL A 125 -13.09 -2.21 7.70
C VAL A 125 -14.38 -2.57 6.95
N GLY A 126 -14.38 -3.72 6.29
CA GLY A 126 -15.46 -4.23 5.45
C GLY A 126 -15.39 -3.78 4.00
N THR A 127 -14.40 -2.98 3.59
CA THR A 127 -14.31 -2.48 2.21
C THR A 127 -13.96 -3.57 1.21
N ASN A 128 -13.09 -4.53 1.56
CA ASN A 128 -12.76 -5.65 0.67
C ASN A 128 -13.98 -6.52 0.34
N ARG A 129 -14.98 -6.61 1.23
CA ARG A 129 -16.27 -7.26 0.93
C ARG A 129 -17.02 -6.51 -0.17
N LYS A 130 -17.10 -5.18 -0.07
CA LYS A 130 -17.70 -4.31 -1.08
C LYS A 130 -16.95 -4.34 -2.42
N VAL A 131 -15.62 -4.49 -2.38
CA VAL A 131 -14.80 -4.70 -3.58
C VAL A 131 -15.21 -6.00 -4.27
N ALA A 132 -15.37 -7.11 -3.53
CA ALA A 132 -15.85 -8.37 -4.09
C ALA A 132 -17.27 -8.26 -4.67
N GLU A 133 -18.17 -7.53 -4.01
CA GLU A 133 -19.52 -7.23 -4.52
C GLU A 133 -19.46 -6.43 -5.82
N ALA A 134 -18.63 -5.38 -5.90
CA ALA A 134 -18.48 -4.53 -7.08
C ALA A 134 -17.90 -5.31 -8.27
N LEU A 135 -16.91 -6.19 -8.04
CA LEU A 135 -16.34 -7.08 -9.04
C LEU A 135 -17.41 -8.03 -9.61
N ARG A 136 -18.18 -8.71 -8.74
CA ARG A 136 -19.27 -9.63 -9.13
C ARG A 136 -20.42 -8.92 -9.83
N ALA A 137 -20.77 -7.71 -9.39
CA ALA A 137 -21.82 -6.92 -10.04
C ALA A 137 -21.41 -6.48 -11.46
N ALA A 138 -20.12 -6.16 -11.65
CA ALA A 138 -19.58 -5.79 -12.96
C ALA A 138 -19.47 -6.99 -13.92
N ASN A 139 -19.13 -8.17 -13.40
CA ASN A 139 -19.07 -9.41 -14.17
C ASN A 139 -19.39 -10.63 -13.26
N PRO A 140 -20.62 -11.17 -13.33
CA PRO A 140 -21.02 -12.31 -12.51
C PRO A 140 -20.24 -13.61 -12.78
N ALA A 141 -19.59 -13.71 -13.94
CA ALA A 141 -18.78 -14.86 -14.33
C ALA A 141 -17.29 -14.69 -14.02
N ALA A 142 -16.86 -13.54 -13.48
CA ALA A 142 -15.47 -13.32 -13.14
C ALA A 142 -15.01 -14.27 -12.03
N GLU A 143 -13.92 -14.98 -12.27
CA GLU A 143 -13.23 -15.77 -11.26
C GLU A 143 -12.17 -14.90 -10.59
N PHE A 144 -12.24 -14.73 -9.26
CA PHE A 144 -11.24 -13.96 -8.52
C PHE A 144 -11.26 -14.32 -7.04
N ASP A 145 -10.18 -13.95 -6.36
CA ASP A 145 -10.13 -13.80 -4.90
C ASP A 145 -9.85 -12.34 -4.55
N VAL A 146 -10.37 -11.88 -3.41
CA VAL A 146 -10.01 -10.57 -2.85
C VAL A 146 -9.01 -10.72 -1.72
N VAL A 147 -8.04 -9.81 -1.67
CA VAL A 147 -7.00 -9.76 -0.65
C VAL A 147 -6.85 -8.34 -0.13
N SER A 148 -6.73 -8.19 1.19
CA SER A 148 -6.30 -6.95 1.82
C SER A 148 -4.79 -6.99 2.04
N ASN A 149 -4.03 -6.08 1.42
CA ASN A 149 -2.59 -5.97 1.61
C ASN A 149 -2.21 -4.50 1.88
N PRO A 150 -2.49 -4.01 3.10
CA PRO A 150 -2.20 -2.62 3.43
C PRO A 150 -0.72 -2.31 3.30
N GLU A 151 -0.42 -1.05 3.03
CA GLU A 151 0.95 -0.52 2.96
C GLU A 151 1.35 0.12 4.30
N PHE A 152 2.65 0.22 4.59
CA PHE A 152 3.19 0.90 5.77
C PHE A 152 4.40 1.76 5.40
N LEU A 153 4.35 2.34 4.20
CA LEU A 153 5.46 3.07 3.61
C LEU A 153 5.48 4.50 4.14
N ARG A 154 6.67 5.04 4.39
CA ARG A 154 6.86 6.45 4.75
C ARG A 154 7.25 7.24 3.51
N GLU A 155 6.71 8.44 3.38
CA GLU A 155 7.13 9.38 2.34
C GLU A 155 8.62 9.75 2.49
N GLY A 156 9.41 9.62 1.43
CA GLY A 156 10.85 9.86 1.41
C GLY A 156 11.73 8.66 1.81
N ALA A 157 11.11 7.52 2.14
CA ALA A 157 11.82 6.28 2.49
C ALA A 157 11.03 5.00 2.09
N ALA A 158 10.07 5.12 1.17
CA ALA A 158 9.20 4.00 0.80
C ALA A 158 9.91 2.90 0.05
N ILE A 159 10.94 3.20 -0.74
CA ILE A 159 11.70 2.11 -1.39
C ILE A 159 12.35 1.24 -0.31
N ASP A 160 13.01 1.84 0.67
CA ASP A 160 13.62 1.08 1.77
C ASP A 160 12.57 0.35 2.61
N ASP A 161 11.46 1.02 2.96
CA ASP A 161 10.37 0.41 3.72
C ASP A 161 9.71 -0.76 2.96
N PHE A 162 9.66 -0.70 1.63
CA PHE A 162 9.12 -1.78 0.80
C PHE A 162 10.10 -2.95 0.65
N MET A 163 11.38 -2.65 0.45
CA MET A 163 12.43 -3.65 0.21
C MET A 163 12.89 -4.33 1.50
N ARG A 164 12.71 -3.67 2.65
CA ARG A 164 13.05 -4.18 3.99
C ARG A 164 11.93 -3.89 4.99
N PRO A 165 10.73 -4.46 4.78
CA PRO A 165 9.61 -4.19 5.66
C PRO A 165 9.81 -4.88 7.01
N ASP A 166 9.35 -4.27 8.10
CA ASP A 166 9.31 -4.97 9.39
C ASP A 166 8.40 -6.23 9.32
N ARG A 167 7.37 -6.19 8.47
CA ARG A 167 6.38 -7.24 8.23
C ARG A 167 5.55 -6.96 6.98
N VAL A 168 5.00 -8.00 6.37
CA VAL A 168 3.99 -7.88 5.30
C VAL A 168 2.65 -8.42 5.83
N ILE A 169 1.60 -7.61 5.80
CA ILE A 169 0.25 -8.01 6.23
C ILE A 169 -0.55 -8.48 5.00
N VAL A 170 -1.16 -9.66 5.09
CA VAL A 170 -1.99 -10.24 4.02
C VAL A 170 -3.29 -10.79 4.62
N GLY A 171 -4.38 -10.04 4.45
CA GLY A 171 -5.73 -10.52 4.71
C GLY A 171 -6.22 -11.38 3.53
N VAL A 172 -6.40 -12.68 3.73
CA VAL A 172 -6.79 -13.63 2.67
C VAL A 172 -7.53 -14.83 3.26
N GLU A 173 -8.60 -15.24 2.60
CA GLU A 173 -9.48 -16.32 3.10
C GLU A 173 -9.42 -17.61 2.28
N THR A 174 -8.74 -17.59 1.14
CA THR A 174 -8.62 -18.75 0.24
C THR A 174 -7.18 -19.24 0.15
N ALA A 175 -7.02 -20.55 0.00
CA ALA A 175 -5.70 -21.16 -0.21
C ALA A 175 -5.06 -20.71 -1.54
N ARG A 176 -5.88 -20.50 -2.59
CA ARG A 176 -5.43 -20.05 -3.90
C ARG A 176 -4.89 -18.62 -3.84
N GLY A 177 -5.65 -17.68 -3.26
CA GLY A 177 -5.20 -16.32 -3.02
C GLY A 177 -3.94 -16.26 -2.16
N ARG A 178 -3.88 -17.08 -1.09
CA ARG A 178 -2.68 -17.16 -0.22
C ARG A 178 -1.45 -17.62 -0.99
N LYS A 179 -1.59 -18.61 -1.88
CA LYS A 179 -0.49 -19.11 -2.71
C LYS A 179 0.07 -18.03 -3.64
N VAL A 180 -0.81 -17.28 -4.30
CA VAL A 180 -0.42 -16.17 -5.19
C VAL A 180 0.33 -15.09 -4.40
N MET A 181 -0.19 -14.69 -3.22
CA MET A 181 0.48 -13.68 -2.39
C MET A 181 1.83 -14.16 -1.83
N ALA A 182 1.96 -15.44 -1.50
CA ALA A 182 3.22 -16.03 -1.06
C ALA A 182 4.28 -16.07 -2.17
N GLU A 183 3.87 -16.33 -3.42
CA GLU A 183 4.76 -16.31 -4.59
C GLU A 183 5.22 -14.88 -4.92
N LEU A 184 4.27 -13.94 -4.90
CA LEU A 184 4.52 -12.52 -5.15
C LEU A 184 5.52 -11.90 -4.16
N TYR A 185 5.48 -12.31 -2.89
CA TYR A 185 6.43 -11.85 -1.87
C TYR A 185 7.61 -12.81 -1.64
N ARG A 186 7.76 -13.86 -2.45
CA ARG A 186 8.83 -14.86 -2.30
C ARG A 186 10.23 -14.24 -2.24
N PRO A 187 10.59 -13.21 -3.05
CA PRO A 187 11.90 -12.57 -2.97
C PRO A 187 12.21 -11.96 -1.58
N LEU A 188 11.20 -11.48 -0.86
CA LEU A 188 11.35 -11.01 0.52
C LEU A 188 11.45 -12.17 1.52
N SER A 189 10.70 -13.26 1.32
CA SER A 189 10.70 -14.40 2.26
C SER A 189 12.07 -15.07 2.42
N LEU A 190 12.95 -14.95 1.42
CA LEU A 190 14.34 -15.43 1.47
C LEU A 190 15.21 -14.64 2.46
N SER A 191 14.76 -13.46 2.89
CA SER A 191 15.43 -12.58 3.84
C SER A 191 14.77 -12.59 5.24
N GLU A 192 14.00 -13.65 5.55
CA GLU A 192 13.34 -13.88 6.85
C GLU A 192 12.30 -12.81 7.28
N PHE A 193 11.75 -12.04 6.35
CA PHE A 193 10.69 -11.07 6.69
C PHE A 193 9.37 -11.77 7.04
N PRO A 194 8.74 -11.42 8.18
CA PRO A 194 7.52 -12.08 8.60
C PRO A 194 6.33 -11.68 7.72
N MET A 195 5.71 -12.67 7.07
CA MET A 195 4.41 -12.54 6.44
C MET A 195 3.31 -12.91 7.45
N VAL A 196 2.44 -11.96 7.77
CA VAL A 196 1.32 -12.14 8.69
C VAL A 196 0.04 -12.34 7.88
N TYR A 197 -0.43 -13.58 7.87
CA TYR A 197 -1.69 -13.95 7.22
C TYR A 197 -2.87 -13.82 8.20
N THR A 198 -3.95 -13.20 7.77
CA THR A 198 -5.13 -12.92 8.60
C THR A 198 -6.42 -12.86 7.76
N GLY A 199 -7.56 -12.52 8.37
CA GLY A 199 -8.82 -12.23 7.67
C GLY A 199 -8.83 -10.84 7.03
N LEU A 200 -9.79 -10.58 6.15
CA LEU A 200 -9.86 -9.29 5.41
C LEU A 200 -10.00 -8.10 6.37
N GLU A 201 -10.98 -8.19 7.28
CA GLU A 201 -11.33 -7.14 8.23
C GLU A 201 -10.19 -6.86 9.22
N SER A 202 -9.48 -7.91 9.64
CA SER A 202 -8.30 -7.78 10.50
C SER A 202 -7.15 -7.06 9.80
N ALA A 203 -6.86 -7.38 8.54
CA ALA A 203 -5.83 -6.67 7.77
C ALA A 203 -6.17 -5.19 7.56
N GLU A 204 -7.43 -4.87 7.24
CA GLU A 204 -7.93 -3.49 7.14
C GLU A 204 -7.76 -2.75 8.48
N MET A 205 -8.14 -3.39 9.60
CA MET A 205 -8.03 -2.80 10.93
C MET A 205 -6.57 -2.57 11.35
N ILE A 206 -5.65 -3.49 11.04
CA ILE A 206 -4.23 -3.37 11.39
C ILE A 206 -3.64 -2.05 10.85
N LYS A 207 -4.03 -1.63 9.64
CA LYS A 207 -3.56 -0.36 9.07
C LYS A 207 -4.02 0.84 9.89
N TYR A 208 -5.31 0.91 10.22
CA TYR A 208 -5.87 1.99 11.02
C TYR A 208 -5.31 2.00 12.44
N ALA A 209 -5.26 0.84 13.09
CA ALA A 209 -4.71 0.69 14.44
C ALA A 209 -3.24 1.12 14.51
N ALA A 210 -2.42 0.73 13.53
CA ALA A 210 -1.02 1.13 13.48
C ALA A 210 -0.86 2.65 13.35
N ASN A 211 -1.51 3.27 12.37
CA ASN A 211 -1.41 4.72 12.15
C ASN A 211 -1.99 5.51 13.34
N ALA A 212 -3.12 5.09 13.90
CA ALA A 212 -3.74 5.73 15.06
C ALA A 212 -2.87 5.61 16.32
N PHE A 213 -2.18 4.49 16.51
CA PHE A 213 -1.28 4.31 17.64
C PHE A 213 -0.02 5.17 17.51
N LEU A 214 0.58 5.27 16.31
CA LEU A 214 1.71 6.17 16.06
C LEU A 214 1.34 7.64 16.33
N ALA A 215 0.16 8.07 15.86
CA ALA A 215 -0.37 9.39 16.17
C ALA A 215 -0.59 9.59 17.68
N THR A 216 -1.14 8.59 18.37
CA THR A 216 -1.30 8.60 19.83
C THR A 216 0.03 8.78 20.56
N LYS A 217 1.11 8.09 20.14
CA LYS A 217 2.44 8.24 20.75
C LYS A 217 2.97 9.67 20.62
N ILE A 218 2.80 10.29 19.45
CA ILE A 218 3.23 11.67 19.19
C ILE A 218 2.40 12.66 20.04
N THR A 219 1.07 12.54 20.01
CA THR A 219 0.19 13.39 20.82
C THR A 219 0.49 13.24 22.31
N PHE A 220 0.70 12.01 22.78
CA PHE A 220 1.05 11.74 24.17
C PHE A 220 2.37 12.43 24.57
N ILE A 221 3.44 12.28 23.78
CA ILE A 221 4.72 12.90 24.14
C ILE A 221 4.69 14.43 24.03
N ASN A 222 3.86 14.99 23.14
CA ASN A 222 3.65 16.44 23.06
C ASN A 222 2.93 16.99 24.31
N GLU A 223 1.91 16.29 24.83
CA GLU A 223 1.26 16.65 26.09
C GLU A 223 2.23 16.58 27.27
N ILE A 224 3.10 15.56 27.31
CA ILE A 224 4.18 15.47 28.30
C ILE A 224 5.18 16.62 28.14
N ALA A 225 5.52 17.02 26.91
CA ALA A 225 6.39 18.17 26.65
C ALA A 225 5.83 19.47 27.25
N ALA A 226 4.54 19.74 27.04
CA ALA A 226 3.86 20.91 27.57
C ALA A 226 3.83 20.92 29.12
N LEU A 227 3.76 19.75 29.75
CA LEU A 227 3.91 19.63 31.20
C LEU A 227 5.36 19.87 31.65
N CYS A 228 6.34 19.28 30.93
CA CYS A 228 7.76 19.45 31.20
C CYS A 228 8.17 20.93 31.21
N GLU A 229 7.66 21.74 30.28
CA GLU A 229 7.90 23.20 30.24
C GLU A 229 7.44 23.93 31.51
N LYS A 230 6.30 23.52 32.08
CA LYS A 230 5.75 24.16 33.30
C LYS A 230 6.50 23.81 34.57
N VAL A 231 7.17 22.66 34.59
CA VAL A 231 7.84 22.12 35.80
C VAL A 231 9.37 22.12 35.71
N GLY A 232 9.94 22.57 34.57
CA GLY A 232 11.39 22.63 34.36
C GLY A 232 12.04 21.28 34.06
N ALA A 233 11.29 20.29 33.56
CA ALA A 233 11.83 19.01 33.13
C ALA A 233 12.26 19.03 31.64
N ASP A 234 13.20 18.17 31.25
CA ASP A 234 13.61 17.98 29.85
C ASP A 234 12.86 16.81 29.21
N VAL A 235 11.97 17.11 28.27
CA VAL A 235 11.17 16.10 27.56
C VAL A 235 12.02 15.09 26.79
N LYS A 236 13.22 15.47 26.31
CA LYS A 236 14.12 14.54 25.60
C LYS A 236 14.65 13.49 26.55
N MET A 237 14.96 13.87 27.79
CA MET A 237 15.39 12.96 28.85
C MET A 237 14.25 12.04 29.29
N VAL A 238 13.02 12.59 29.41
CA VAL A 238 11.81 11.80 29.72
C VAL A 238 11.51 10.78 28.62
N ALA A 239 11.48 11.21 27.35
CA ALA A 239 11.25 10.36 26.19
C ALA A 239 12.27 9.21 26.11
N ARG A 240 13.56 9.53 26.33
CA ARG A 240 14.63 8.52 26.41
C ARG A 240 14.40 7.55 27.56
N GLY A 241 14.04 8.06 28.74
CA GLY A 241 13.80 7.25 29.93
C GLY A 241 12.66 6.23 29.74
N ILE A 242 11.51 6.67 29.23
CA ILE A 242 10.38 5.75 28.98
C ILE A 242 10.64 4.83 27.78
N GLY A 243 11.38 5.30 26.77
CA GLY A 243 11.66 4.54 25.55
C GLY A 243 12.61 3.35 25.76
N MET A 244 13.40 3.36 26.84
CA MET A 244 14.23 2.21 27.25
C MET A 244 13.40 1.02 27.75
N ASP A 245 12.13 1.23 28.08
CA ASP A 245 11.21 0.14 28.40
C ASP A 245 10.78 -0.58 27.12
N GLY A 246 11.15 -1.86 26.99
CA GLY A 246 10.83 -2.68 25.82
C GLY A 246 9.33 -2.86 25.55
N ARG A 247 8.46 -2.55 26.52
CA ARG A 247 7.00 -2.53 26.33
C ARG A 247 6.51 -1.28 25.59
N ILE A 248 7.31 -0.21 25.57
CA ILE A 248 6.99 1.10 24.97
C ILE A 248 7.75 1.29 23.65
N GLY A 249 9.06 1.01 23.67
CA GLY A 249 9.98 1.25 22.56
C GLY A 249 10.33 2.72 22.36
N ASP A 250 11.51 2.95 21.78
CA ASP A 250 12.17 4.26 21.64
C ASP A 250 11.71 5.09 20.44
N LYS A 251 11.08 4.46 19.44
CA LYS A 251 10.60 5.13 18.22
C LYS A 251 9.28 5.90 18.46
N PHE A 252 9.07 6.96 17.68
CA PHE A 252 7.87 7.82 17.71
C PHE A 252 7.61 8.49 19.07
N LEU A 253 8.68 8.92 19.75
CA LEU A 253 8.64 9.67 21.01
C LEU A 253 9.35 11.03 20.90
N HIS A 254 9.34 11.63 19.71
CA HIS A 254 9.93 12.95 19.47
C HIS A 254 8.85 14.02 19.59
N ALA A 255 8.89 14.82 20.65
CA ALA A 255 8.00 15.97 20.79
C ALA A 255 8.34 17.08 19.79
N GLY A 256 7.32 17.80 19.32
CA GLY A 256 7.45 18.82 18.29
C GLY A 256 6.13 19.55 17.98
N PRO A 257 6.08 20.36 16.90
CA PRO A 257 4.90 21.16 16.54
C PRO A 257 3.70 20.35 16.02
N GLY A 258 3.86 19.04 15.86
CA GLY A 258 2.84 18.12 15.31
C GLY A 258 3.47 16.82 14.89
#